data_AF-A0A0G3UJD0-F1
#
_entry.id   AF-A0A0G3UJD0-F1
#
_cell.length_a   1.000
_cell.length_b   1.000
_cell.length_c   1.000
_cell.angle_alpha   90.00
_cell.angle_beta   90.00
_cell.angle_gamma   90.00
#
_symmetry.space_group_name_H-M   'P 1'
#
loop_
_entity.id
_entity.type
_entity.pdbx_description
1 polymer ?
#
loop_
_entity_poly.entity_id
_entity_poly.type
_entity_poly.pdbx_seq_one_letter_code
_entity_poly.pdbx_strand_id
1 'polypeptide(L)'
;MSAREHEALRARAAAAVTAVARRLADPAAADHPTPEVSPFRAASLSDGAPGIALLHAELGAAAGGDPAHRDAALRWVRRAAALTALAGKTPAPGPQGLYGPLAALSFALHRTADGPAAHSAARSHLREQVAELASTRAAREERRLTEHPDPSSAPGSGSGFTTFTAYDVISGQSGLGAHLLELGRPAEAALVRVLRALVGLSRPVRTHDRGLPGWWVALDGASYQPVAPARGHANLGMAHGMPGPLALLAIAWREGVRVPGQRAAVTDLAQWLLARRCADAAGPWWPGQLSLGPAQPEPGRPSWCYGTPGIARALQLAGLALEVPQWQEAGVEALRAALARADLDGPARAGGTAEAGLCHGLAGLLQITWRAARDSGDPELAERVTQLAARLLELLDEDEPFGFAAAPGERPPEEHPGGFLTGAAGAALALDTFARDAEPATRWDRALLLA
;
A
#
# COMPACT_ATOMS: atom_id res chain seq x y z
N MET A 1 -7.23 22.59 20.19
CA MET A 1 -7.19 23.50 19.03
C MET A 1 -8.58 24.09 18.81
N SER A 2 -8.71 25.39 18.59
CA SER A 2 -9.97 26.07 18.26
C SER A 2 -10.42 25.76 16.82
N ALA A 3 -11.72 25.94 16.52
CA ALA A 3 -12.24 25.74 15.17
C ALA A 3 -11.54 26.60 14.11
N ARG A 4 -11.12 27.82 14.48
CA ARG A 4 -10.37 28.72 13.58
C ARG A 4 -8.96 28.21 13.28
N GLU A 5 -8.27 27.65 14.26
CA GLU A 5 -6.95 27.06 14.06
C GLU A 5 -7.03 25.78 13.21
N HIS A 6 -8.10 24.98 13.38
CA HIS A 6 -8.36 23.83 12.51
C HIS A 6 -8.52 24.26 11.04
N GLU A 7 -9.36 25.27 10.81
CA GLU A 7 -9.62 25.78 9.46
C GLU A 7 -8.35 26.37 8.82
N ALA A 8 -7.55 27.11 9.59
CA ALA A 8 -6.27 27.64 9.13
C ALA A 8 -5.29 26.53 8.74
N LEU A 9 -5.27 25.41 9.49
CA LEU A 9 -4.42 24.27 9.18
C LEU A 9 -4.86 23.56 7.89
N ARG A 10 -6.16 23.39 7.68
CA ARG A 10 -6.72 22.85 6.41
C ARG A 10 -6.40 23.74 5.23
N ALA A 11 -6.52 25.07 5.38
CA ALA A 11 -6.14 26.02 4.35
C ALA A 11 -4.65 25.95 3.99
N ARG A 12 -3.77 25.81 5.00
CA ARG A 12 -2.33 25.61 4.79
C ARG A 12 -2.04 24.28 4.07
N ALA A 13 -2.76 23.21 4.42
CA ALA A 13 -2.67 21.93 3.71
C ALA A 13 -3.09 22.05 2.24
N ALA A 14 -4.20 22.70 1.95
CA ALA A 14 -4.65 22.95 0.58
C ALA A 14 -3.61 23.76 -0.23
N ALA A 15 -3.03 24.82 0.35
CA ALA A 15 -1.99 25.61 -0.30
C ALA A 15 -0.74 24.79 -0.62
N ALA A 16 -0.31 23.93 0.31
CA ALA A 16 0.81 23.01 0.09
C ALA A 16 0.54 22.04 -1.07
N VAL A 17 -0.66 21.45 -1.10
CA VAL A 17 -1.10 20.56 -2.18
C VAL A 17 -1.05 21.27 -3.53
N THR A 18 -1.56 22.51 -3.62
CA THR A 18 -1.49 23.32 -4.85
C THR A 18 -0.04 23.57 -5.28
N ALA A 19 0.85 23.91 -4.35
CA ALA A 19 2.25 24.17 -4.67
C ALA A 19 2.97 22.93 -5.22
N VAL A 20 2.75 21.77 -4.60
CA VAL A 20 3.30 20.48 -5.05
C VAL A 20 2.73 20.08 -6.41
N ALA A 21 1.41 20.16 -6.58
CA ALA A 21 0.75 19.83 -7.84
C ALA A 21 1.23 20.73 -8.99
N ARG A 22 1.48 22.02 -8.73
CA ARG A 22 2.05 22.92 -9.74
C ARG A 22 3.44 22.49 -10.19
N ARG A 23 4.30 22.08 -9.25
CA ARG A 23 5.66 21.58 -9.53
C ARG A 23 5.65 20.24 -10.28
N LEU A 24 4.60 19.44 -10.09
CA LEU A 24 4.40 18.16 -10.75
C LEU A 24 3.51 18.23 -12.02
N ALA A 25 3.05 19.41 -12.46
CA ALA A 25 2.04 19.53 -13.51
C ALA A 25 2.51 19.11 -14.91
N ASP A 26 3.82 19.16 -15.17
CA ASP A 26 4.43 18.84 -16.47
C ASP A 26 5.52 17.78 -16.32
N PRO A 27 5.36 16.59 -16.95
CA PRO A 27 6.39 15.57 -16.97
C PRO A 27 7.76 16.05 -17.47
N ALA A 28 7.81 16.98 -18.41
CA ALA A 28 9.09 17.47 -18.96
C ALA A 28 9.82 18.38 -17.96
N ALA A 29 9.07 19.15 -17.16
CA ALA A 29 9.64 20.03 -16.14
C ALA A 29 9.93 19.29 -14.83
N ALA A 30 9.21 18.19 -14.58
CA ALA A 30 9.39 17.33 -13.41
C ALA A 30 10.43 16.21 -13.61
N ASP A 31 11.06 16.12 -14.79
CA ASP A 31 12.24 15.25 -14.99
C ASP A 31 13.38 15.80 -14.12
N HIS A 32 13.48 15.27 -12.91
CA HIS A 32 14.56 15.57 -11.98
C HIS A 32 15.83 14.87 -12.47
N PRO A 33 17.02 15.51 -12.43
CA PRO A 33 18.29 14.86 -12.74
C PRO A 33 18.64 13.88 -11.62
N THR A 34 17.96 12.73 -11.58
CA THR A 34 18.34 11.55 -10.82
C THR A 34 19.23 10.66 -11.70
N PRO A 35 20.29 10.03 -11.18
CA PRO A 35 21.09 9.07 -11.95
C PRO A 35 20.20 7.97 -12.54
N GLU A 36 20.48 7.55 -13.77
CA GLU A 36 19.85 6.46 -14.57
C GLU A 36 18.66 5.72 -13.92
N VAL A 37 17.53 6.38 -13.70
CA VAL A 37 16.31 5.71 -13.25
C VAL A 37 15.84 4.83 -14.38
N SER A 38 15.83 3.51 -14.16
CA SER A 38 15.40 2.57 -15.19
C SER A 38 13.97 2.90 -15.67
N PRO A 39 13.65 2.71 -16.96
CA PRO A 39 12.29 2.89 -17.46
C PRO A 39 11.25 2.08 -16.66
N PHE A 40 11.66 0.94 -16.09
CA PHE A 40 10.82 0.13 -15.21
C PHE A 40 10.41 0.88 -13.94
N ARG A 41 11.37 1.49 -13.24
CA ARG A 41 11.09 2.25 -12.02
C ARG A 41 10.32 3.54 -12.30
N ALA A 42 10.67 4.23 -13.38
CA ALA A 42 9.94 5.41 -13.84
C ALA A 42 8.49 5.11 -14.30
N ALA A 43 8.20 3.85 -14.67
CA ALA A 43 6.85 3.37 -14.95
C ALA A 43 6.14 2.75 -13.74
N SER A 44 6.80 2.61 -12.59
CA SER A 44 6.23 2.00 -11.39
C SER A 44 5.19 2.90 -10.73
N LEU A 45 4.31 2.32 -9.92
CA LEU A 45 3.39 3.13 -9.12
C LEU A 45 4.12 3.90 -8.01
N SER A 46 5.19 3.34 -7.45
CA SER A 46 5.90 3.91 -6.29
C SER A 46 6.51 5.26 -6.62
N ASP A 47 7.34 5.27 -7.66
CA ASP A 47 8.25 6.39 -7.93
C ASP A 47 7.94 7.04 -9.28
N GLY A 48 7.09 6.41 -10.09
CA GLY A 48 6.93 6.73 -11.49
C GLY A 48 5.76 7.62 -11.84
N ALA A 49 5.64 7.83 -13.15
CA ALA A 49 4.57 8.60 -13.77
C ALA A 49 3.15 8.20 -13.34
N PRO A 50 2.78 6.91 -13.15
CA PRO A 50 1.46 6.54 -12.65
C PRO A 50 1.14 7.14 -11.29
N GLY A 51 2.09 7.17 -10.37
CA GLY A 51 1.91 7.70 -9.02
C GLY A 51 1.61 9.20 -9.03
N ILE A 52 2.33 9.95 -9.86
CA ILE A 52 2.11 11.40 -10.03
C ILE A 52 0.76 11.67 -10.73
N ALA A 53 0.37 10.82 -11.69
CA ALA A 53 -0.94 10.92 -12.34
C ALA A 53 -2.10 10.82 -11.33
N LEU A 54 -1.95 10.04 -10.25
CA LEU A 54 -2.98 9.92 -9.21
C LEU A 54 -3.25 11.22 -8.48
N LEU A 55 -2.21 12.01 -8.16
CA LEU A 55 -2.40 13.33 -7.55
C LEU A 55 -3.30 14.19 -8.42
N HIS A 56 -2.95 14.33 -9.69
CA HIS A 56 -3.73 15.14 -10.61
C HIS A 56 -5.12 14.59 -10.90
N ALA A 57 -5.29 13.27 -10.95
CA ALA A 57 -6.59 12.64 -11.07
C ALA A 57 -7.49 12.97 -9.87
N GLU A 58 -6.95 12.91 -8.65
CA GLU A 58 -7.67 13.26 -7.42
C GLU A 58 -8.07 14.74 -7.37
N LEU A 59 -7.17 15.64 -7.73
CA LEU A 59 -7.45 17.07 -7.78
C LEU A 59 -8.48 17.43 -8.87
N GLY A 60 -8.46 16.73 -10.01
CA GLY A 60 -9.42 16.95 -11.11
C GLY A 60 -10.79 16.30 -10.91
N ALA A 61 -10.88 15.25 -10.08
CA ALA A 61 -12.12 14.54 -9.74
C ALA A 61 -12.85 15.16 -8.54
N ALA A 62 -12.14 15.94 -7.73
CA ALA A 62 -12.66 16.68 -6.59
C ALA A 62 -13.88 17.55 -6.94
N ALA A 63 -14.78 17.75 -5.96
CA ALA A 63 -15.83 18.76 -6.09
C ALA A 63 -15.19 20.15 -6.27
N GLY A 64 -15.49 20.82 -7.39
CA GLY A 64 -14.87 22.10 -7.74
C GLY A 64 -13.42 21.99 -8.24
N GLY A 65 -12.94 20.78 -8.57
CA GLY A 65 -11.59 20.56 -9.08
C GLY A 65 -11.32 21.26 -10.41
N ASP A 66 -10.10 21.78 -10.56
CA ASP A 66 -9.64 22.47 -11.77
C ASP A 66 -9.51 21.48 -12.95
N PRO A 67 -10.19 21.70 -14.10
CA PRO A 67 -10.03 20.90 -15.31
C PRO A 67 -8.57 20.75 -15.77
N ALA A 68 -7.69 21.72 -15.49
CA ALA A 68 -6.27 21.65 -15.82
C ALA A 68 -5.55 20.46 -15.16
N HIS A 69 -6.04 19.98 -14.00
CA HIS A 69 -5.53 18.77 -13.37
C HIS A 69 -5.92 17.50 -14.13
N ARG A 70 -7.06 17.46 -14.81
CA ARG A 70 -7.41 16.32 -15.67
C ARG A 70 -6.44 16.20 -16.85
N ASP A 71 -6.11 17.34 -17.48
CA ASP A 71 -5.11 17.40 -18.54
C ASP A 71 -3.72 16.97 -18.04
N ALA A 72 -3.32 17.42 -16.85
CA ALA A 72 -2.06 17.01 -16.22
C ALA A 72 -2.03 15.50 -15.95
N ALA A 73 -3.10 14.93 -15.41
CA ALA A 73 -3.22 13.50 -15.18
C ALA A 73 -3.06 12.71 -16.49
N LEU A 74 -3.69 13.15 -17.57
CA LEU A 74 -3.57 12.52 -18.89
C LEU A 74 -2.15 12.64 -19.47
N ARG A 75 -1.45 13.76 -19.27
CA ARG A 75 -0.03 13.89 -19.67
C ARG A 75 0.84 12.85 -18.97
N TRP A 76 0.66 12.69 -17.66
CA TRP A 76 1.38 11.66 -16.89
C TRP A 76 1.01 10.24 -17.29
N VAL A 77 -0.26 9.96 -17.58
CA VAL A 77 -0.67 8.63 -18.10
C VAL A 77 -0.04 8.33 -19.45
N ARG A 78 0.06 9.32 -20.36
CA ARG A 78 0.77 9.15 -21.65
C ARG A 78 2.26 8.89 -21.43
N ARG A 79 2.90 9.61 -20.51
CA ARG A 79 4.30 9.37 -20.11
C ARG A 79 4.47 7.96 -19.55
N ALA A 80 3.58 7.53 -18.66
CA ALA A 80 3.57 6.18 -18.10
C ALA A 80 3.42 5.11 -19.19
N ALA A 81 2.54 5.30 -20.16
CA ALA A 81 2.39 4.37 -21.28
C ALA A 81 3.68 4.22 -22.11
N ALA A 82 4.36 5.35 -22.40
CA ALA A 82 5.65 5.32 -23.10
C ALA A 82 6.73 4.59 -22.29
N LEU A 83 6.81 4.86 -20.98
CA LEU A 83 7.78 4.21 -20.08
C LEU A 83 7.50 2.71 -19.92
N THR A 84 6.24 2.31 -19.77
CA THR A 84 5.83 0.89 -19.71
C THR A 84 6.20 0.15 -21.00
N ALA A 85 6.03 0.78 -22.17
CA ALA A 85 6.45 0.21 -23.44
C ALA A 85 7.98 0.05 -23.55
N LEU A 86 8.76 0.95 -22.94
CA LEU A 86 10.23 0.83 -22.86
C LEU A 86 10.65 -0.25 -21.86
N ALA A 87 10.02 -0.30 -20.69
CA ALA A 87 10.28 -1.31 -19.66
C ALA A 87 10.01 -2.74 -20.17
N GLY A 88 9.03 -2.93 -21.05
CA GLY A 88 8.77 -4.23 -21.69
C GLY A 88 9.88 -4.73 -22.62
N LYS A 89 10.80 -3.86 -23.08
CA LYS A 89 11.91 -4.22 -23.98
C LYS A 89 13.15 -4.72 -23.26
N THR A 90 13.27 -4.44 -21.95
CA THR A 90 14.45 -4.79 -21.16
C THR A 90 13.98 -5.46 -19.87
N PRO A 91 14.31 -6.73 -19.62
CA PRO A 91 14.05 -7.36 -18.35
C PRO A 91 14.74 -6.56 -17.25
N ALA A 92 13.96 -5.98 -16.34
CA ALA A 92 14.45 -5.23 -15.19
C ALA A 92 13.87 -5.83 -13.90
N PRO A 93 14.66 -5.93 -12.83
CA PRO A 93 14.15 -6.32 -11.52
C PRO A 93 13.23 -5.22 -10.99
N GLY A 94 12.17 -5.61 -10.28
CA GLY A 94 11.25 -4.68 -9.64
C GLY A 94 9.87 -5.29 -9.38
N PRO A 95 8.95 -4.52 -8.75
CA PRO A 95 7.61 -5.01 -8.43
C PRO A 95 6.87 -5.42 -9.69
N GLN A 96 6.30 -6.62 -9.67
CA GLN A 96 5.56 -7.13 -10.82
C GLN A 96 4.04 -7.21 -10.55
N GLY A 97 3.56 -6.61 -9.47
CA GLY A 97 2.16 -6.56 -9.07
C GLY A 97 1.54 -5.21 -9.41
N LEU A 98 0.70 -4.67 -8.53
CA LEU A 98 0.10 -3.34 -8.69
C LEU A 98 1.15 -2.24 -8.89
N TYR A 99 2.27 -2.34 -8.18
CA TYR A 99 3.35 -1.34 -8.27
C TYR A 99 4.24 -1.53 -9.51
N GLY A 100 3.99 -2.56 -10.32
CA GLY A 100 4.69 -2.79 -11.58
C GLY A 100 4.10 -2.01 -12.76
N PRO A 101 4.88 -1.78 -13.84
CA PRO A 101 4.53 -0.87 -14.93
C PRO A 101 3.14 -1.07 -15.56
N LEU A 102 2.76 -2.32 -15.82
CA LEU A 102 1.50 -2.66 -16.48
C LEU A 102 0.28 -2.33 -15.59
N ALA A 103 0.29 -2.84 -14.36
CA ALA A 103 -0.84 -2.66 -13.45
C ALA A 103 -0.91 -1.22 -12.92
N ALA A 104 0.24 -0.56 -12.70
CA ALA A 104 0.30 0.84 -12.31
C ALA A 104 -0.32 1.76 -13.37
N LEU A 105 0.02 1.54 -14.65
CA LEU A 105 -0.60 2.27 -15.77
C LEU A 105 -2.11 2.05 -15.83
N SER A 106 -2.56 0.80 -15.69
CA SER A 106 -3.98 0.45 -15.66
C SER A 106 -4.70 1.13 -14.48
N PHE A 107 -4.07 1.16 -13.30
CA PHE A 107 -4.60 1.76 -12.08
C PHE A 107 -4.75 3.28 -12.20
N ALA A 108 -3.74 3.96 -12.74
CA ALA A 108 -3.76 5.41 -12.96
C ALA A 108 -4.79 5.80 -14.04
N LEU A 109 -4.78 5.12 -15.21
CA LEU A 109 -5.75 5.38 -16.27
C LEU A 109 -7.18 5.10 -15.83
N HIS A 110 -7.41 4.15 -14.92
CA HIS A 110 -8.74 3.89 -14.39
C HIS A 110 -9.34 5.10 -13.65
N ARG A 111 -8.47 5.91 -13.01
CA ARG A 111 -8.83 7.02 -12.11
C ARG A 111 -8.84 8.39 -12.76
N THR A 112 -8.30 8.55 -13.97
CA THR A 112 -8.42 9.82 -14.70
C THR A 112 -9.88 10.11 -15.00
N ALA A 113 -10.39 11.21 -14.47
CA ALA A 113 -11.73 11.69 -14.77
C ALA A 113 -11.74 12.29 -16.17
N ASP A 114 -12.19 11.51 -17.17
CA ASP A 114 -12.82 11.97 -18.41
C ASP A 114 -13.48 10.79 -19.14
N GLY A 115 -14.59 11.07 -19.82
CA GLY A 115 -15.69 10.12 -20.08
C GLY A 115 -15.39 8.84 -20.88
N PRO A 116 -16.35 7.90 -20.90
CA PRO A 116 -16.17 6.49 -21.31
C PRO A 116 -15.65 6.22 -22.73
N ALA A 117 -15.51 7.21 -23.62
CA ALA A 117 -15.26 6.98 -25.04
C ALA A 117 -13.78 7.12 -25.47
N ALA A 118 -13.06 8.12 -24.98
CA ALA A 118 -11.75 8.49 -25.55
C ALA A 118 -10.62 7.48 -25.26
N HIS A 119 -10.74 6.71 -24.16
CA HIS A 119 -9.73 5.74 -23.73
C HIS A 119 -10.31 4.33 -23.49
N SER A 120 -11.52 4.05 -23.98
CA SER A 120 -12.22 2.77 -23.75
C SER A 120 -11.42 1.55 -24.21
N ALA A 121 -10.80 1.64 -25.38
CA ALA A 121 -9.98 0.59 -25.96
C ALA A 121 -8.73 0.33 -25.11
N ALA A 122 -8.00 1.38 -24.74
CA ALA A 122 -6.81 1.26 -23.89
C ALA A 122 -7.14 0.70 -22.50
N ARG A 123 -8.24 1.16 -21.87
CA ARG A 123 -8.73 0.64 -20.58
C ARG A 123 -9.11 -0.83 -20.68
N SER A 124 -9.80 -1.23 -21.75
CA SER A 124 -10.21 -2.62 -21.96
C SER A 124 -9.00 -3.54 -22.16
N HIS A 125 -8.05 -3.12 -23.00
CA HIS A 125 -6.82 -3.85 -23.25
C HIS A 125 -5.97 -4.02 -21.98
N LEU A 126 -5.73 -2.94 -21.24
CA LEU A 126 -4.95 -3.00 -20.00
C LEU A 126 -5.64 -3.83 -18.93
N ARG A 127 -6.98 -3.76 -18.83
CA ARG A 127 -7.76 -4.62 -17.93
C ARG A 127 -7.56 -6.09 -18.28
N GLU A 128 -7.67 -6.47 -19.55
CA GLU A 128 -7.48 -7.86 -19.99
C GLU A 128 -6.08 -8.37 -19.65
N GLN A 129 -5.05 -7.55 -19.91
CA GLN A 129 -3.66 -7.91 -19.56
C GLN A 129 -3.45 -8.07 -18.05
N VAL A 130 -4.01 -7.19 -17.22
CA VAL A 130 -3.93 -7.30 -15.76
C VAL A 130 -4.71 -8.51 -15.24
N ALA A 131 -5.89 -8.77 -15.80
CA ALA A 131 -6.73 -9.92 -15.44
C ALA A 131 -6.05 -11.25 -15.79
N GLU A 132 -5.38 -11.32 -16.95
CA GLU A 132 -4.60 -12.48 -17.36
C GLU A 132 -3.38 -12.69 -16.46
N LEU A 133 -2.62 -11.62 -16.19
CA LEU A 133 -1.47 -11.67 -15.28
C LEU A 133 -1.86 -12.20 -13.90
N ALA A 134 -2.96 -11.68 -13.33
CA ALA A 134 -3.46 -12.11 -12.04
C ALA A 134 -3.94 -13.57 -12.08
N SER A 135 -4.72 -13.95 -13.10
CA SER A 135 -5.25 -15.30 -13.25
C SER A 135 -4.15 -16.34 -13.40
N THR A 136 -3.14 -16.07 -14.22
CA THR A 136 -1.98 -16.96 -14.42
C THR A 136 -1.20 -17.18 -13.12
N ARG A 137 -0.99 -16.12 -12.33
CA ARG A 137 -0.28 -16.22 -11.04
C ARG A 137 -1.11 -16.90 -9.95
N ALA A 138 -2.40 -16.58 -9.86
CA ALA A 138 -3.31 -17.26 -8.95
C ALA A 138 -3.35 -18.77 -9.25
N ALA A 139 -3.44 -19.16 -10.53
CA ALA A 139 -3.42 -20.57 -10.93
C ALA A 139 -2.09 -21.27 -10.60
N ARG A 140 -0.95 -20.56 -10.70
CA ARG A 140 0.36 -21.09 -10.28
C ARG A 140 0.38 -21.37 -8.78
N GLU A 141 -0.17 -20.47 -7.97
CA GLU A 141 -0.21 -20.63 -6.53
C GLU A 141 -1.18 -21.73 -6.09
N GLU A 142 -2.35 -21.83 -6.75
CA GLU A 142 -3.28 -22.95 -6.56
C GLU A 142 -2.60 -24.30 -6.86
N ARG A 143 -1.90 -24.42 -7.99
CA ARG A 143 -1.13 -25.63 -8.33
C ARG A 143 -0.06 -25.95 -7.29
N ARG A 144 0.68 -24.94 -6.81
CA ARG A 144 1.67 -25.12 -5.74
C ARG A 144 1.04 -25.76 -4.51
N LEU A 145 -0.10 -25.25 -4.07
CA LEU A 145 -0.81 -25.75 -2.88
C LEU A 145 -1.36 -27.17 -3.07
N THR A 146 -1.73 -27.57 -4.30
CA THR A 146 -2.30 -28.90 -4.58
C THR A 146 -1.23 -29.96 -4.88
N GLU A 147 -0.19 -29.60 -5.64
CA GLU A 147 0.84 -30.53 -6.12
C GLU A 147 1.99 -30.69 -5.13
N HIS A 148 2.22 -29.68 -4.27
CA HIS A 148 3.29 -29.67 -3.27
C HIS A 148 2.73 -29.35 -1.86
N PRO A 149 1.87 -30.21 -1.30
CA PRO A 149 1.30 -30.01 0.03
C PRO A 149 2.37 -30.04 1.14
N ASP A 150 3.45 -30.79 0.91
CA ASP A 150 4.71 -30.66 1.64
C ASP A 150 5.70 -29.87 0.76
N PRO A 151 5.98 -28.60 1.09
CA PRO A 151 6.92 -27.79 0.32
C PRO A 151 8.36 -28.32 0.40
N SER A 152 8.69 -29.14 1.41
CA SER A 152 10.04 -29.70 1.57
C SER A 152 10.36 -30.85 0.59
N SER A 153 9.35 -31.42 -0.07
CA SER A 153 9.49 -32.51 -1.03
C SER A 153 9.49 -32.05 -2.50
N ALA A 154 9.48 -30.74 -2.77
CA ALA A 154 9.43 -30.21 -4.14
C ALA A 154 10.74 -30.51 -4.91
N PRO A 155 10.69 -31.14 -6.10
CA PRO A 155 11.90 -31.43 -6.88
C PRO A 155 12.46 -30.16 -7.54
N GLY A 156 13.74 -29.88 -7.33
CA GLY A 156 14.49 -28.81 -8.03
C GLY A 156 14.95 -27.64 -7.15
N SER A 157 15.42 -26.56 -7.77
CA SER A 157 15.94 -25.35 -7.10
C SER A 157 14.86 -24.40 -6.56
N GLY A 158 13.58 -24.74 -6.69
CA GLY A 158 12.46 -23.97 -6.12
C GLY A 158 12.07 -24.53 -4.75
N SER A 159 11.92 -23.66 -3.74
CA SER A 159 11.75 -24.08 -2.35
C SER A 159 10.39 -24.71 -1.99
N GLY A 160 9.45 -24.90 -2.94
CA GLY A 160 8.07 -25.36 -2.67
C GLY A 160 7.22 -24.38 -1.85
N PHE A 161 7.85 -23.43 -1.15
CA PHE A 161 7.25 -22.32 -0.43
C PHE A 161 6.73 -21.23 -1.36
N THR A 162 5.87 -20.38 -0.82
CA THR A 162 5.34 -19.24 -1.56
C THR A 162 6.40 -18.15 -1.74
N THR A 163 6.07 -17.10 -2.50
CA THR A 163 6.91 -15.91 -2.69
C THR A 163 6.06 -14.66 -2.55
N PHE A 164 6.68 -13.48 -2.35
CA PHE A 164 5.93 -12.22 -2.27
C PHE A 164 5.03 -11.98 -3.48
N THR A 165 5.47 -12.31 -4.70
CA THR A 165 4.67 -12.18 -5.93
C THR A 165 3.39 -13.02 -5.94
N ALA A 166 3.27 -14.01 -5.06
CA ALA A 166 2.08 -14.83 -4.93
C ALA A 166 1.00 -14.18 -4.06
N TYR A 167 1.33 -13.19 -3.21
CA TYR A 167 0.35 -12.71 -2.23
C TYR A 167 0.43 -11.26 -1.82
N ASP A 168 1.59 -10.61 -1.89
CA ASP A 168 1.74 -9.31 -1.25
C ASP A 168 1.05 -8.14 -2.00
N VAL A 169 1.14 -6.94 -1.44
CA VAL A 169 0.53 -5.73 -1.99
C VAL A 169 1.41 -5.13 -3.09
N ILE A 170 2.73 -5.08 -2.87
CA ILE A 170 3.66 -4.39 -3.75
C ILE A 170 3.85 -5.14 -5.07
N SER A 171 4.19 -6.42 -5.00
CA SER A 171 4.61 -7.26 -6.12
C SER A 171 3.59 -8.34 -6.51
N GLY A 172 2.58 -8.56 -5.69
CA GLY A 172 1.79 -9.77 -5.67
C GLY A 172 0.30 -9.58 -5.87
N GLN A 173 -0.43 -10.65 -5.51
CA GLN A 173 -1.84 -10.80 -5.81
C GLN A 173 -2.74 -9.84 -5.01
N SER A 174 -2.34 -9.38 -3.82
CA SER A 174 -3.19 -8.47 -3.04
C SER A 174 -3.30 -7.09 -3.68
N GLY A 175 -2.20 -6.56 -4.22
CA GLY A 175 -2.24 -5.31 -4.96
C GLY A 175 -3.03 -5.45 -6.27
N LEU A 176 -2.80 -6.53 -7.02
CA LEU A 176 -3.55 -6.79 -8.25
C LEU A 176 -5.05 -6.95 -7.97
N GLY A 177 -5.41 -7.68 -6.91
CA GLY A 177 -6.79 -7.84 -6.47
C GLY A 177 -7.44 -6.52 -6.08
N ALA A 178 -6.70 -5.62 -5.43
CA ALA A 178 -7.18 -4.27 -5.10
C ALA A 178 -7.60 -3.50 -6.36
N HIS A 179 -6.81 -3.58 -7.44
CA HIS A 179 -7.15 -2.94 -8.71
C HIS A 179 -8.27 -3.68 -9.45
N LEU A 180 -8.25 -5.01 -9.51
CA LEU A 180 -9.28 -5.80 -10.17
C LEU A 180 -10.67 -5.56 -9.56
N LEU A 181 -10.74 -5.32 -8.25
CA LEU A 181 -11.97 -4.94 -7.56
C LEU A 181 -12.55 -3.63 -8.10
N GLU A 182 -11.71 -2.61 -8.29
CA GLU A 182 -12.12 -1.31 -8.85
C GLU A 182 -12.54 -1.41 -10.33
N LEU A 183 -11.98 -2.37 -11.07
CA LEU A 183 -12.37 -2.64 -12.47
C LEU A 183 -13.78 -3.26 -12.58
N GLY A 184 -14.34 -3.77 -11.48
CA GLY A 184 -15.72 -4.26 -11.38
C GLY A 184 -16.00 -5.54 -12.17
N ARG A 185 -17.28 -5.74 -12.55
CA ARG A 185 -17.79 -6.96 -13.22
C ARG A 185 -16.89 -7.52 -14.34
N PRO A 186 -16.31 -6.69 -15.23
CA PRO A 186 -15.49 -7.24 -16.31
C PRO A 186 -14.17 -7.88 -15.86
N ALA A 187 -13.71 -7.62 -14.63
CA ALA A 187 -12.50 -8.20 -14.03
C ALA A 187 -12.83 -9.22 -12.91
N GLU A 188 -14.11 -9.42 -12.59
CA GLU A 188 -14.57 -10.19 -11.44
C GLU A 188 -14.08 -11.65 -11.47
N ALA A 189 -14.03 -12.28 -12.65
CA ALA A 189 -13.55 -13.66 -12.76
C ALA A 189 -12.06 -13.81 -12.38
N ALA A 190 -11.23 -12.82 -12.71
CA ALA A 190 -9.83 -12.80 -12.30
C ALA A 190 -9.70 -12.49 -10.80
N LEU A 191 -10.49 -11.55 -10.29
CA LEU A 191 -10.55 -11.25 -8.85
C LEU A 191 -10.96 -12.48 -8.03
N VAL A 192 -11.97 -13.24 -8.45
CA VAL A 192 -12.41 -14.46 -7.75
C VAL A 192 -11.28 -15.49 -7.67
N ARG A 193 -10.45 -15.64 -8.72
CA ARG A 193 -9.27 -16.51 -8.69
C ARG A 193 -8.22 -16.00 -7.71
N VAL A 194 -7.93 -14.69 -7.73
CA VAL A 194 -7.03 -14.04 -6.77
C VAL A 194 -7.47 -14.32 -5.34
N LEU A 195 -8.74 -14.06 -5.00
CA LEU A 195 -9.28 -14.25 -3.66
C LEU A 195 -9.21 -15.74 -3.23
N ARG A 196 -9.49 -16.68 -4.14
CA ARG A 196 -9.36 -18.12 -3.85
C ARG A 196 -7.93 -18.53 -3.55
N ALA A 197 -6.95 -18.05 -4.33
CA ALA A 197 -5.54 -18.31 -4.08
C ALA A 197 -5.10 -17.76 -2.70
N LEU A 198 -5.53 -16.53 -2.34
CA LEU A 198 -5.25 -15.93 -1.03
C LEU A 198 -5.93 -16.68 0.12
N VAL A 199 -7.17 -17.17 -0.07
CA VAL A 199 -7.83 -18.07 0.88
C VAL A 199 -7.01 -19.36 1.07
N GLY A 200 -6.45 -19.91 -0.01
CA GLY A 200 -5.55 -21.07 0.06
C GLY A 200 -4.34 -20.83 0.96
N LEU A 201 -3.72 -19.66 0.86
CA LEU A 201 -2.56 -19.25 1.65
C LEU A 201 -2.81 -19.06 3.15
N SER A 202 -4.07 -18.87 3.57
CA SER A 202 -4.42 -18.82 4.99
C SER A 202 -4.22 -20.17 5.69
N ARG A 203 -4.19 -21.27 4.92
CA ARG A 203 -4.03 -22.62 5.46
C ARG A 203 -2.55 -22.90 5.74
N PRO A 204 -2.19 -23.41 6.93
CA PRO A 204 -0.81 -23.80 7.23
C PRO A 204 -0.26 -24.83 6.25
N VAL A 205 1.02 -24.73 5.91
CA VAL A 205 1.77 -25.80 5.23
C VAL A 205 2.46 -26.68 6.28
N ARG A 206 2.65 -27.96 5.95
CA ARG A 206 3.37 -28.91 6.82
C ARG A 206 4.71 -29.25 6.20
N THR A 207 5.78 -29.02 6.94
CA THR A 207 7.08 -29.63 6.66
C THR A 207 7.22 -30.89 7.50
N HIS A 208 8.21 -31.74 7.18
CA HIS A 208 8.47 -32.98 7.91
C HIS A 208 8.57 -32.80 9.44
N ASP A 209 9.00 -31.64 9.90
CA ASP A 209 9.27 -31.32 11.32
C ASP A 209 8.21 -30.43 11.99
N ARG A 210 7.38 -29.67 11.25
CA ARG A 210 6.42 -28.72 11.85
C ARG A 210 5.35 -28.16 10.91
N GLY A 211 4.33 -27.53 11.50
CA GLY A 211 3.39 -26.66 10.78
C GLY A 211 3.92 -25.24 10.67
N LEU A 212 3.92 -24.68 9.46
CA LEU A 212 4.31 -23.30 9.16
C LEU A 212 3.10 -22.53 8.61
N PRO A 213 3.04 -21.20 8.78
CA PRO A 213 2.08 -20.37 8.07
C PRO A 213 2.09 -20.65 6.56
N GLY A 214 0.91 -20.64 5.92
CA GLY A 214 0.81 -20.94 4.48
C GLY A 214 1.58 -19.97 3.58
N TRP A 215 1.89 -18.79 4.11
CA TRP A 215 2.67 -17.73 3.47
C TRP A 215 4.14 -17.68 3.90
N TRP A 216 4.66 -18.75 4.52
CA TRP A 216 6.07 -18.83 4.85
C TRP A 216 6.93 -18.65 3.60
N VAL A 217 7.91 -17.74 3.67
CA VAL A 217 8.87 -17.51 2.58
C VAL A 217 10.25 -17.99 2.99
N ALA A 218 10.91 -18.71 2.09
CA ALA A 218 12.29 -19.19 2.28
C ALA A 218 13.30 -18.13 1.81
N LEU A 219 13.15 -16.90 2.32
CA LEU A 219 14.02 -15.75 2.04
C LEU A 219 14.61 -15.22 3.35
N ASP A 220 15.85 -14.74 3.28
CA ASP A 220 16.46 -13.97 4.36
C ASP A 220 15.67 -12.68 4.60
N GLY A 221 15.39 -12.36 5.86
CA GLY A 221 14.52 -11.24 6.22
C GLY A 221 15.07 -9.85 5.87
N ALA A 222 16.39 -9.71 5.76
CA ALA A 222 17.07 -8.45 5.48
C ALA A 222 17.48 -8.31 4.01
N SER A 223 18.15 -9.34 3.47
CA SER A 223 18.69 -9.31 2.11
C SER A 223 17.72 -9.79 1.03
N TYR A 224 16.60 -10.40 1.44
CA TYR A 224 15.63 -11.09 0.58
C TYR A 224 16.25 -12.14 -0.35
N GLN A 225 17.44 -12.63 -0.03
CA GLN A 225 18.10 -13.70 -0.77
C GLN A 225 17.51 -15.05 -0.39
N PRO A 226 17.48 -16.03 -1.31
CA PRO A 226 17.04 -17.38 -1.01
C PRO A 226 17.83 -18.01 0.15
N VAL A 227 17.13 -18.63 1.09
CA VAL A 227 17.73 -19.35 2.24
C VAL A 227 17.05 -20.70 2.46
N ALA A 228 17.65 -21.54 3.29
CA ALA A 228 16.99 -22.75 3.77
C ALA A 228 15.67 -22.40 4.48
N PRO A 229 14.61 -23.22 4.35
CA PRO A 229 13.30 -22.94 4.96
C PRO A 229 13.32 -22.64 6.46
N ALA A 230 14.22 -23.29 7.20
CA ALA A 230 14.40 -23.07 8.64
C ALA A 230 14.88 -21.65 9.00
N ARG A 231 15.49 -20.94 8.04
CA ARG A 231 15.92 -19.54 8.14
C ARG A 231 14.95 -18.56 7.47
N GLY A 232 13.83 -19.06 6.95
CA GLY A 232 12.77 -18.24 6.38
C GLY A 232 11.97 -17.50 7.45
N HIS A 233 10.89 -16.86 7.01
CA HIS A 233 10.03 -16.08 7.89
C HIS A 233 8.57 -16.02 7.39
N ALA A 234 7.67 -15.68 8.31
CA ALA A 234 6.33 -15.20 8.02
C ALA A 234 6.32 -13.67 8.13
N ASN A 235 5.91 -12.99 7.08
CA ASN A 235 5.88 -11.52 7.06
C ASN A 235 4.55 -11.00 7.63
N LEU A 236 4.65 -10.00 8.50
CA LEU A 236 3.52 -9.37 9.20
C LEU A 236 3.30 -7.92 8.76
N GLY A 237 4.09 -7.37 7.84
CA GLY A 237 3.85 -6.03 7.30
C GLY A 237 2.65 -5.99 6.34
N MET A 238 1.99 -4.85 6.19
CA MET A 238 0.94 -4.67 5.16
C MET A 238 1.50 -4.82 3.74
N ALA A 239 2.71 -4.31 3.49
CA ALA A 239 3.27 -4.26 2.13
C ALA A 239 3.61 -5.65 1.58
N HIS A 240 4.24 -6.48 2.42
CA HIS A 240 4.87 -7.76 2.04
C HIS A 240 4.35 -8.97 2.83
N GLY A 241 3.41 -8.76 3.74
CA GLY A 241 2.95 -9.76 4.68
C GLY A 241 1.44 -9.99 4.63
N MET A 242 0.98 -10.81 5.56
CA MET A 242 -0.40 -11.29 5.60
C MET A 242 -1.50 -10.25 5.92
N PRO A 243 -1.21 -9.10 6.56
CA PRO A 243 -2.21 -8.03 6.64
C PRO A 243 -2.69 -7.53 5.27
N GLY A 244 -1.86 -7.58 4.22
CA GLY A 244 -2.27 -7.24 2.85
C GLY A 244 -3.41 -8.12 2.34
N PRO A 245 -3.21 -9.45 2.23
CA PRO A 245 -4.28 -10.39 1.92
C PRO A 245 -5.51 -10.27 2.84
N LEU A 246 -5.30 -10.10 4.15
CA LEU A 246 -6.41 -9.91 5.11
C LEU A 246 -7.25 -8.67 4.75
N ALA A 247 -6.60 -7.53 4.49
CA ALA A 247 -7.27 -6.29 4.13
C ALA A 247 -8.02 -6.44 2.80
N LEU A 248 -7.41 -7.04 1.77
CA LEU A 248 -8.09 -7.27 0.49
C LEU A 248 -9.31 -8.18 0.65
N LEU A 249 -9.18 -9.30 1.37
CA LEU A 249 -10.29 -10.23 1.61
C LEU A 249 -11.43 -9.54 2.37
N ALA A 250 -11.12 -8.70 3.34
CA ALA A 250 -12.10 -7.92 4.10
C ALA A 250 -12.78 -6.84 3.23
N ILE A 251 -12.01 -6.11 2.43
CA ILE A 251 -12.53 -5.11 1.48
C ILE A 251 -13.47 -5.76 0.47
N ALA A 252 -13.03 -6.84 -0.21
CA ALA A 252 -13.85 -7.55 -1.18
C ALA A 252 -15.15 -8.09 -0.55
N TRP A 253 -15.08 -8.56 0.70
CA TRP A 253 -16.26 -9.00 1.45
C TRP A 253 -17.27 -7.87 1.67
N ARG A 254 -16.79 -6.68 2.07
CA ARG A 254 -17.62 -5.47 2.25
C ARG A 254 -18.23 -4.99 0.94
N GLU A 255 -17.53 -5.13 -0.17
CA GLU A 255 -18.01 -4.79 -1.51
C GLU A 255 -18.85 -5.90 -2.16
N GLY A 256 -19.15 -6.99 -1.44
CA GLY A 256 -20.05 -8.04 -1.89
C GLY A 256 -19.43 -9.13 -2.77
N VAL A 257 -18.11 -9.06 -3.05
CA VAL A 257 -17.38 -10.11 -3.78
C VAL A 257 -16.92 -11.18 -2.79
N ARG A 258 -17.56 -12.35 -2.85
CA ARG A 258 -17.36 -13.44 -1.90
C ARG A 258 -16.93 -14.73 -2.60
N VAL A 259 -15.95 -15.43 -2.03
CA VAL A 259 -15.51 -16.76 -2.47
C VAL A 259 -15.61 -17.80 -1.34
N PRO A 260 -15.75 -19.10 -1.65
CA PRO A 260 -15.76 -20.16 -0.64
C PRO A 260 -14.53 -20.09 0.28
N GLY A 261 -14.77 -20.19 1.59
CA GLY A 261 -13.71 -20.15 2.60
C GLY A 261 -13.21 -18.75 2.98
N GLN A 262 -13.65 -17.68 2.31
CA GLN A 262 -13.17 -16.31 2.60
C GLN A 262 -13.44 -15.85 4.04
N ARG A 263 -14.65 -16.10 4.57
CA ARG A 263 -14.98 -15.77 5.96
C ARG A 263 -14.07 -16.49 6.96
N ALA A 264 -13.82 -17.78 6.72
CA ALA A 264 -12.93 -18.57 7.57
C ALA A 264 -11.50 -18.06 7.49
N ALA A 265 -10.98 -17.81 6.28
CA ALA A 265 -9.65 -17.25 6.09
C ALA A 265 -9.47 -15.89 6.79
N VAL A 266 -10.42 -14.96 6.66
CA VAL A 266 -10.38 -13.67 7.37
C VAL A 266 -10.38 -13.87 8.89
N THR A 267 -11.18 -14.81 9.39
CA THR A 267 -11.24 -15.14 10.83
C THR A 267 -9.91 -15.70 11.31
N ASP A 268 -9.38 -16.71 10.62
CA ASP A 268 -8.14 -17.40 10.99
C ASP A 268 -6.96 -16.43 10.97
N LEU A 269 -6.85 -15.58 9.94
CA LEU A 269 -5.79 -14.60 9.81
C LEU A 269 -5.86 -13.52 10.90
N ALA A 270 -7.06 -12.97 11.17
CA ALA A 270 -7.24 -11.97 12.23
C ALA A 270 -6.88 -12.54 13.61
N GLN A 271 -7.38 -13.73 13.94
CA GLN A 271 -7.05 -14.41 15.20
C GLN A 271 -5.56 -14.77 15.30
N TRP A 272 -4.94 -15.20 14.19
CA TRP A 272 -3.52 -15.52 14.15
C TRP A 272 -2.66 -14.30 14.46
N LEU A 273 -3.01 -13.12 13.91
CA LEU A 273 -2.34 -11.85 14.21
C LEU A 273 -2.56 -11.45 15.67
N LEU A 274 -3.80 -11.46 16.15
CA LEU A 274 -4.12 -11.10 17.54
C LEU A 274 -3.39 -11.97 18.57
N ALA A 275 -3.24 -13.27 18.29
CA ALA A 275 -2.50 -14.20 19.15
C ALA A 275 -0.98 -13.96 19.18
N ARG A 276 -0.45 -13.15 18.26
CA ARG A 276 0.99 -12.83 18.12
C ARG A 276 1.31 -11.38 18.42
N ARG A 277 0.34 -10.65 18.99
CA ARG A 277 0.59 -9.30 19.49
C ARG A 277 1.60 -9.37 20.63
N CYS A 278 2.56 -8.46 20.59
CA CYS A 278 3.39 -8.11 21.72
C CYS A 278 2.78 -6.89 22.42
N ALA A 279 3.27 -6.55 23.60
CA ALA A 279 2.86 -5.36 24.32
C ALA A 279 4.03 -4.76 25.09
N ASP A 280 4.02 -3.44 25.22
CA ASP A 280 4.89 -2.68 26.10
C ASP A 280 4.04 -1.64 26.87
N ALA A 281 4.69 -0.66 27.51
CA ALA A 281 4.00 0.39 28.26
C ALA A 281 3.06 1.28 27.42
N ALA A 282 3.31 1.43 26.12
CA ALA A 282 2.47 2.22 25.21
C ALA A 282 1.28 1.41 24.66
N GLY A 283 1.30 0.07 24.76
CA GLY A 283 0.18 -0.80 24.39
C GLY A 283 0.58 -1.91 23.40
N PRO A 284 -0.34 -2.41 22.56
CA PRO A 284 -0.04 -3.51 21.66
C PRO A 284 0.83 -3.09 20.46
N TRP A 285 1.61 -4.04 19.95
CA TRP A 285 2.44 -3.92 18.75
C TRP A 285 2.74 -5.30 18.14
N TRP A 286 3.33 -5.32 16.94
CA TRP A 286 3.78 -6.55 16.27
C TRP A 286 5.17 -6.40 15.66
N PRO A 287 5.96 -7.49 15.62
CA PRO A 287 7.17 -7.50 14.80
C PRO A 287 6.79 -7.49 13.31
N GLY A 288 7.66 -6.91 12.47
CA GLY A 288 7.45 -6.91 11.02
C GLY A 288 7.56 -8.30 10.37
N GLN A 289 8.28 -9.23 11.01
CA GLN A 289 8.50 -10.60 10.54
C GLN A 289 8.60 -11.56 11.72
N LEU A 290 8.21 -12.83 11.52
CA LEU A 290 8.37 -13.91 12.47
C LEU A 290 9.21 -15.05 11.88
N SER A 291 10.35 -15.32 12.51
CA SER A 291 11.29 -16.39 12.16
C SER A 291 11.20 -17.54 13.18
N LEU A 292 11.80 -18.69 12.89
CA LEU A 292 11.74 -19.87 13.78
C LEU A 292 12.73 -19.83 14.95
N GLY A 293 13.74 -18.94 14.90
CA GLY A 293 14.77 -18.81 15.93
C GLY A 293 14.37 -17.89 17.08
N PRO A 294 15.13 -17.90 18.19
CA PRO A 294 14.92 -16.97 19.28
C PRO A 294 15.19 -15.54 18.77
N ALA A 295 14.13 -14.76 18.64
CA ALA A 295 14.22 -13.31 18.43
C ALA A 295 13.63 -12.63 19.67
N GLN A 296 14.28 -11.57 20.13
CA GLN A 296 13.64 -10.56 20.97
C GLN A 296 13.24 -9.43 20.04
N PRO A 297 12.03 -9.50 19.44
CA PRO A 297 11.59 -8.41 18.59
C PRO A 297 11.41 -7.15 19.44
N GLU A 298 11.72 -6.01 18.84
CA GLU A 298 11.38 -4.70 19.37
C GLU A 298 10.29 -4.07 18.50
N PRO A 299 9.49 -3.13 19.04
CA PRO A 299 8.56 -2.35 18.23
C PRO A 299 9.31 -1.65 17.09
N GLY A 300 8.91 -1.97 15.86
CA GLY A 300 9.44 -1.28 14.69
C GLY A 300 8.90 0.15 14.57
N ARG A 301 9.50 0.92 13.66
CA ARG A 301 9.00 2.24 13.27
C ARG A 301 7.51 2.17 12.88
N PRO A 302 6.64 3.05 13.41
CA PRO A 302 5.24 3.11 12.99
C PRO A 302 5.19 3.51 11.51
N SER A 303 4.66 2.61 10.68
CA SER A 303 4.68 2.72 9.22
C SER A 303 3.52 1.91 8.63
N TRP A 304 3.15 2.24 7.38
CA TRP A 304 2.21 1.43 6.62
C TRP A 304 2.81 0.06 6.28
N CYS A 305 4.05 0.05 5.75
CA CYS A 305 4.62 -1.15 5.13
C CYS A 305 4.92 -2.29 6.10
N TYR A 306 5.58 -2.02 7.23
CA TYR A 306 6.09 -3.03 8.18
C TYR A 306 5.77 -2.71 9.65
N GLY A 307 4.92 -1.71 9.91
CA GLY A 307 4.60 -1.25 11.26
C GLY A 307 3.21 -1.63 11.73
N THR A 308 3.01 -1.48 13.04
CA THR A 308 1.72 -1.63 13.72
C THR A 308 0.56 -0.88 13.02
N PRO A 309 0.72 0.35 12.48
CA PRO A 309 -0.37 1.07 11.81
C PRO A 309 -1.00 0.31 10.63
N GLY A 310 -0.19 -0.30 9.77
CA GLY A 310 -0.71 -1.12 8.67
C GLY A 310 -1.49 -2.34 9.19
N ILE A 311 -0.91 -3.06 10.15
CA ILE A 311 -1.52 -4.26 10.76
C ILE A 311 -2.85 -3.91 11.45
N ALA A 312 -2.87 -2.83 12.21
CA ALA A 312 -4.03 -2.29 12.90
C ALA A 312 -5.18 -2.01 11.91
N ARG A 313 -4.88 -1.37 10.78
CA ARG A 313 -5.90 -1.11 9.75
C ARG A 313 -6.45 -2.38 9.13
N ALA A 314 -5.61 -3.39 8.86
CA ALA A 314 -6.10 -4.67 8.34
C ALA A 314 -7.04 -5.38 9.33
N LEU A 315 -6.72 -5.37 10.63
CA LEU A 315 -7.57 -5.92 11.68
C LEU A 315 -8.90 -5.16 11.80
N GLN A 316 -8.86 -3.83 11.73
CA GLN A 316 -10.07 -3.01 11.75
C GLN A 316 -10.97 -3.31 10.54
N LEU A 317 -10.40 -3.41 9.34
CA LEU A 317 -11.15 -3.79 8.13
C LEU A 317 -11.76 -5.19 8.26
N ALA A 318 -11.04 -6.15 8.81
CA ALA A 318 -11.56 -7.49 9.07
C ALA A 318 -12.74 -7.47 10.06
N GLY A 319 -12.62 -6.68 11.14
CA GLY A 319 -13.69 -6.47 12.12
C GLY A 319 -14.92 -5.78 11.54
N LEU A 320 -14.73 -4.82 10.62
CA LEU A 320 -15.83 -4.18 9.89
C LEU A 320 -16.49 -5.16 8.90
N ALA A 321 -15.70 -5.95 8.19
CA ALA A 321 -16.20 -6.89 7.19
C ALA A 321 -17.05 -8.02 7.81
N LEU A 322 -16.60 -8.58 8.93
CA LEU A 322 -17.26 -9.71 9.57
C LEU A 322 -18.14 -9.33 10.76
N GLU A 323 -18.31 -8.03 11.02
CA GLU A 323 -19.09 -7.47 12.14
C GLU A 323 -18.61 -8.00 13.50
N VAL A 324 -17.30 -7.94 13.72
CA VAL A 324 -16.64 -8.35 14.98
C VAL A 324 -16.03 -7.12 15.66
N PRO A 325 -16.76 -6.45 16.58
CA PRO A 325 -16.34 -5.20 17.21
C PRO A 325 -14.97 -5.30 17.90
N GLN A 326 -14.67 -6.45 18.53
CA GLN A 326 -13.43 -6.66 19.27
C GLN A 326 -12.19 -6.55 18.37
N TRP A 327 -12.30 -6.88 17.08
CA TRP A 327 -11.20 -6.73 16.13
C TRP A 327 -11.03 -5.28 15.67
N GLN A 328 -12.14 -4.54 15.57
CA GLN A 328 -12.12 -3.10 15.29
C GLN A 328 -11.44 -2.34 16.45
N GLU A 329 -11.87 -2.62 17.67
CA GLU A 329 -11.33 -2.04 18.90
C GLU A 329 -9.84 -2.36 19.06
N ALA A 330 -9.43 -3.61 18.81
CA ALA A 330 -8.02 -4.01 18.86
C ALA A 330 -7.17 -3.26 17.82
N GLY A 331 -7.70 -3.00 16.62
CA GLY A 331 -7.05 -2.18 15.61
C GLY A 331 -6.89 -0.72 16.07
N VAL A 332 -7.95 -0.12 16.62
CA VAL A 332 -7.93 1.26 17.14
C VAL A 332 -6.96 1.40 18.31
N GLU A 333 -6.98 0.47 19.28
CA GLU A 333 -6.05 0.44 20.40
C GLU A 333 -4.59 0.37 19.94
N ALA A 334 -4.28 -0.53 19.00
CA ALA A 334 -2.94 -0.66 18.47
C ALA A 334 -2.46 0.56 17.68
N LEU A 335 -3.35 1.21 16.94
CA LEU A 335 -3.01 2.43 16.23
C LEU A 335 -2.70 3.57 17.20
N ARG A 336 -3.51 3.75 18.25
CA ARG A 336 -3.23 4.73 19.32
C ARG A 336 -1.89 4.47 19.99
N ALA A 337 -1.61 3.21 20.35
CA ALA A 337 -0.35 2.81 20.93
C ALA A 337 0.84 3.10 19.98
N ALA A 338 0.69 2.85 18.69
CA ALA A 338 1.72 3.15 17.70
C ALA A 338 1.99 4.66 17.55
N LEU A 339 0.94 5.48 17.58
CA LEU A 339 1.04 6.94 17.51
C LEU A 339 1.63 7.54 18.79
N ALA A 340 1.32 6.98 19.96
CA ALA A 340 1.94 7.37 21.22
C ALA A 340 3.46 7.09 21.23
N ARG A 341 3.91 5.98 20.61
CA ARG A 341 5.35 5.65 20.46
C ARG A 341 6.08 6.55 19.47
N ALA A 342 5.37 7.14 18.51
CA ALA A 342 5.97 7.89 17.41
C ALA A 342 6.62 9.23 17.84
N ASP A 343 6.54 9.58 19.13
CA ASP A 343 6.98 10.86 19.71
C ASP A 343 6.57 12.06 18.83
N LEU A 344 5.26 12.20 18.65
CA LEU A 344 4.65 13.29 17.89
C LEU A 344 4.78 14.66 18.58
N ASP A 345 5.46 14.73 19.74
CA ASP A 345 5.69 15.96 20.50
C ASP A 345 7.14 16.47 20.36
N GLY A 346 8.09 15.63 19.92
CA GLY A 346 9.48 16.04 19.58
C GLY A 346 9.61 16.79 18.23
N PRO A 347 10.79 17.33 17.84
CA PRO A 347 10.94 18.05 16.56
C PRO A 347 10.64 17.16 15.33
N ALA A 348 9.92 17.66 14.31
CA ALA A 348 9.60 16.90 13.09
C ALA A 348 10.82 16.32 12.35
N ARG A 349 11.97 16.98 12.45
CA ARG A 349 13.24 16.55 11.84
C ARG A 349 14.12 15.69 12.76
N ALA A 350 13.66 15.36 13.98
CA ALA A 350 14.37 14.54 14.95
C ALA A 350 13.58 13.24 15.20
N GLY A 351 14.24 12.08 15.04
CA GLY A 351 13.65 10.78 15.33
C GLY A 351 13.30 9.94 14.09
N GLY A 352 12.87 8.70 14.33
CA GLY A 352 12.67 7.68 13.29
C GLY A 352 11.49 7.91 12.35
N THR A 353 10.62 8.91 12.57
CA THR A 353 9.40 9.22 11.78
C THR A 353 9.50 10.49 10.93
N ALA A 354 10.72 11.03 10.76
CA ALA A 354 11.02 12.31 10.12
C ALA A 354 10.99 12.30 8.58
N GLU A 355 9.97 11.71 7.95
CA GLU A 355 9.85 11.75 6.50
C GLU A 355 8.38 11.91 6.04
N ALA A 356 8.20 12.46 4.84
CA ALA A 356 6.88 12.81 4.33
C ALA A 356 6.10 11.64 3.71
N GLY A 357 6.76 10.58 3.22
CA GLY A 357 6.18 9.59 2.32
C GLY A 357 5.01 8.73 2.88
N LEU A 358 4.31 8.03 1.99
CA LEU A 358 3.19 7.14 2.33
C LEU A 358 3.64 5.78 2.90
N CYS A 359 4.81 5.28 2.48
CA CYS A 359 5.26 3.93 2.81
C CYS A 359 5.60 3.75 4.29
N HIS A 360 6.44 4.64 4.80
CA HIS A 360 6.93 4.61 6.17
C HIS A 360 6.85 5.98 6.87
N GLY A 361 6.38 7.03 6.18
CA GLY A 361 6.35 8.41 6.68
C GLY A 361 5.01 8.90 7.22
N LEU A 362 5.01 10.20 7.55
CA LEU A 362 3.87 10.88 8.16
C LEU A 362 2.62 10.88 7.27
N ALA A 363 2.75 10.94 5.94
CA ALA A 363 1.57 10.87 5.07
C ALA A 363 0.87 9.52 5.16
N GLY A 364 1.62 8.43 5.28
CA GLY A 364 1.06 7.09 5.47
C GLY A 364 0.31 6.99 6.79
N LEU A 365 0.92 7.49 7.87
CA LEU A 365 0.29 7.54 9.18
C LEU A 365 -0.96 8.43 9.16
N LEU A 366 -0.91 9.59 8.51
CA LEU A 366 -2.04 10.50 8.35
C LEU A 366 -3.20 9.80 7.66
N GLN A 367 -2.96 9.16 6.51
CA GLN A 367 -4.02 8.49 5.75
C GLN A 367 -4.63 7.31 6.50
N ILE A 368 -3.80 6.47 7.15
CA ILE A 368 -4.26 5.35 7.97
C ILE A 368 -5.13 5.87 9.12
N THR A 369 -4.66 6.88 9.83
CA THR A 369 -5.34 7.44 11.01
C THR A 369 -6.64 8.12 10.61
N TRP A 370 -6.67 8.83 9.49
CA TRP A 370 -7.89 9.43 8.96
C TRP A 370 -8.96 8.38 8.63
N ARG A 371 -8.58 7.31 7.92
CA ARG A 371 -9.50 6.18 7.62
C ARG A 371 -9.98 5.50 8.90
N ALA A 372 -9.07 5.23 9.83
CA ALA A 372 -9.39 4.53 11.07
C ALA A 372 -10.30 5.37 11.99
N ALA A 373 -10.04 6.67 12.12
CA ALA A 373 -10.85 7.60 12.89
C ALA A 373 -12.27 7.71 12.30
N ARG A 374 -12.39 7.83 10.97
CA ARG A 374 -13.69 7.93 10.29
C ARG A 374 -14.56 6.68 10.50
N ASP A 375 -13.98 5.50 10.39
CA ASP A 375 -14.71 4.24 10.56
C ASP A 375 -15.07 3.94 12.03
N SER A 376 -14.26 4.40 12.99
CA SER A 376 -14.47 4.12 14.43
C SER A 376 -15.23 5.21 15.18
N GLY A 377 -15.18 6.45 14.71
CA GLY A 377 -15.62 7.62 15.48
C GLY A 377 -14.73 7.93 16.69
N ASP A 378 -13.51 7.35 16.78
CA ASP A 378 -12.62 7.52 17.91
C ASP A 378 -12.08 8.97 17.99
N PRO A 379 -12.34 9.71 19.09
CA PRO A 379 -11.98 11.11 19.19
C PRO A 379 -10.46 11.32 19.35
N GLU A 380 -9.75 10.36 19.93
CA GLU A 380 -8.29 10.44 20.10
C GLU A 380 -7.60 10.32 18.74
N LEU A 381 -8.02 9.36 17.91
CA LEU A 381 -7.52 9.25 16.55
C LEU A 381 -7.86 10.50 15.71
N ALA A 382 -9.06 11.08 15.87
CA ALA A 382 -9.43 12.33 15.19
C ALA A 382 -8.50 13.50 15.58
N GLU A 383 -8.08 13.57 16.85
CA GLU A 383 -7.07 14.54 17.28
C GLU A 383 -5.70 14.25 16.65
N ARG A 384 -5.28 12.97 16.63
CA ARG A 384 -4.01 12.56 16.02
C ARG A 384 -3.95 12.85 14.52
N VAL A 385 -5.06 12.79 13.78
CA VAL A 385 -5.12 13.22 12.37
C VAL A 385 -4.64 14.66 12.21
N THR A 386 -5.12 15.56 13.06
CA THR A 386 -4.74 16.98 13.03
C THR A 386 -3.25 17.15 13.35
N GLN A 387 -2.76 16.47 14.39
CA GLN A 387 -1.35 16.53 14.79
C GLN A 387 -0.43 16.02 13.68
N LEU A 388 -0.77 14.89 13.05
CA LEU A 388 -0.02 14.33 11.93
C LEU A 388 0.00 15.27 10.72
N ALA A 389 -1.11 15.92 10.40
CA ALA A 389 -1.17 16.91 9.32
C ALA A 389 -0.27 18.11 9.61
N ALA A 390 -0.30 18.66 10.83
CA ALA A 390 0.58 19.75 11.23
C ALA A 390 2.06 19.36 11.10
N ARG A 391 2.41 18.16 11.58
CA ARG A 391 3.78 17.61 11.50
C ARG A 391 4.24 17.38 10.07
N LEU A 392 3.37 16.87 9.21
CA LEU A 392 3.69 16.71 7.79
C LEU A 392 3.94 18.06 7.12
N LEU A 393 3.18 19.10 7.47
CA LEU A 393 3.38 20.45 6.96
C LEU A 393 4.65 21.13 7.48
N GLU A 394 5.25 20.67 8.59
CA GLU A 394 6.56 21.12 9.08
C GLU A 394 7.72 20.54 8.24
N LEU A 395 7.47 19.46 7.49
CA LEU A 395 8.44 18.89 6.55
C LEU A 395 8.42 19.58 5.17
N LEU A 396 7.52 20.55 4.98
CA LEU A 396 7.53 21.36 3.77
C LEU A 396 8.80 22.20 3.71
N ASP A 397 9.44 22.15 2.55
CA ASP A 397 10.65 22.90 2.26
C ASP A 397 10.50 23.48 0.85
N GLU A 398 10.39 24.81 0.74
CA GLU A 398 10.15 25.45 -0.55
C GLU A 398 11.36 25.35 -1.48
N ASP A 399 12.56 25.16 -0.92
CA ASP A 399 13.81 25.01 -1.67
C ASP A 399 13.94 23.61 -2.28
N GLU A 400 13.15 22.64 -1.81
CA GLU A 400 13.10 21.29 -2.38
C GLU A 400 12.30 21.25 -3.69
N PRO A 401 12.76 20.52 -4.72
CA PRO A 401 12.17 20.53 -6.07
C PRO A 401 10.66 20.26 -6.10
N PHE A 402 10.18 19.41 -5.18
CA PHE A 402 8.77 19.04 -5.06
C PHE A 402 8.17 19.34 -3.69
N GLY A 403 8.84 20.17 -2.87
CA GLY A 403 8.26 20.75 -1.66
C GLY A 403 8.44 19.96 -0.37
N PHE A 404 9.00 18.75 -0.39
CA PHE A 404 9.26 17.97 0.81
C PHE A 404 10.71 17.48 0.82
N ALA A 405 11.39 17.71 1.93
CA ALA A 405 12.75 17.24 2.13
C ALA A 405 12.82 15.70 2.17
N ALA A 406 13.94 15.17 1.69
CA ALA A 406 14.29 13.78 1.96
C ALA A 406 14.56 13.57 3.46
N ALA A 407 14.29 12.38 3.97
CA ALA A 407 14.77 12.00 5.29
C ALA A 407 16.32 12.12 5.32
N PRO A 408 16.92 12.62 6.42
CA PRO A 408 18.36 12.65 6.55
C PRO A 408 18.94 11.23 6.47
N GLY A 409 19.75 10.96 5.45
CA GLY A 409 20.68 9.82 5.46
C GLY A 409 20.26 8.51 4.81
N GLU A 410 19.36 8.46 3.81
CA GLU A 410 19.32 7.42 2.75
C GLU A 410 17.99 7.51 1.95
N ARG A 411 17.89 8.43 0.98
CA ARG A 411 17.03 8.17 -0.18
C ARG A 411 17.92 7.48 -1.21
N PRO A 412 17.63 6.24 -1.64
CA PRO A 412 18.34 5.65 -2.76
C PRO A 412 18.30 6.63 -3.94
N PRO A 413 19.43 6.88 -4.63
CA PRO A 413 19.49 7.87 -5.70
C PRO A 413 18.50 7.57 -6.84
N GLU A 414 17.98 6.35 -6.91
CA GLU A 414 17.01 5.94 -7.91
C GLU A 414 15.53 6.12 -7.47
N GLU A 415 15.25 6.61 -6.25
CA GLU A 415 13.89 7.00 -5.84
C GLU A 415 13.55 8.42 -6.32
N HIS A 416 12.39 8.56 -6.95
CA HIS A 416 11.96 9.86 -7.47
C HIS A 416 11.35 10.72 -6.35
N PRO A 417 11.89 11.91 -6.06
CA PRO A 417 11.40 12.76 -4.97
C PRO A 417 9.94 13.22 -5.16
N GLY A 418 9.45 13.25 -6.40
CA GLY A 418 8.05 13.55 -6.73
C GLY A 418 7.09 12.35 -6.70
N GLY A 419 7.58 11.13 -6.45
CA GLY A 419 6.80 9.89 -6.54
C GLY A 419 5.63 9.78 -5.56
N PHE A 420 4.87 8.69 -5.68
CA PHE A 420 3.72 8.39 -4.83
C PHE A 420 4.12 7.80 -3.48
N LEU A 421 4.91 6.72 -3.45
CA LEU A 421 5.04 5.90 -2.26
C LEU A 421 6.00 6.50 -1.21
N THR A 422 7.08 7.15 -1.65
CA THR A 422 8.05 7.85 -0.78
C THR A 422 8.18 9.34 -1.07
N GLY A 423 7.54 9.82 -2.14
CA GLY A 423 7.70 11.19 -2.66
C GLY A 423 6.54 12.15 -2.36
N ALA A 424 6.66 13.34 -2.94
CA ALA A 424 5.77 14.46 -2.72
C ALA A 424 4.32 14.23 -3.19
N ALA A 425 4.10 13.43 -4.24
CA ALA A 425 2.74 13.19 -4.73
C ALA A 425 1.89 12.46 -3.70
N GLY A 426 2.45 11.47 -3.00
CA GLY A 426 1.75 10.77 -1.93
C GLY A 426 1.51 11.63 -0.70
N ALA A 427 2.48 12.45 -0.33
CA ALA A 427 2.32 13.41 0.76
C ALA A 427 1.21 14.43 0.48
N ALA A 428 1.15 14.96 -0.75
CA ALA A 428 0.09 15.85 -1.18
C ALA A 428 -1.28 15.16 -1.20
N LEU A 429 -1.38 13.91 -1.64
CA LEU A 429 -2.63 13.14 -1.62
C LEU A 429 -3.20 12.94 -0.20
N ALA A 430 -2.35 12.66 0.79
CA ALA A 430 -2.76 12.55 2.18
C ALA A 430 -3.19 13.91 2.77
N LEU A 431 -2.45 14.98 2.46
CA LEU A 431 -2.82 16.35 2.86
C LEU A 431 -4.11 16.83 2.20
N ASP A 432 -4.38 16.44 0.97
CA ASP A 432 -5.61 16.76 0.25
C ASP A 432 -6.83 16.10 0.92
N THR A 433 -6.68 14.83 1.31
CA THR A 433 -7.70 14.10 2.11
C THR A 433 -7.99 14.85 3.42
N PHE A 434 -6.95 15.28 4.15
CA PHE A 434 -7.11 16.06 5.37
C PHE A 434 -7.75 17.44 5.13
N ALA A 435 -7.30 18.16 4.10
CA ALA A 435 -7.75 19.52 3.81
C ALA A 435 -9.24 19.55 3.45
N ARG A 436 -9.71 18.56 2.68
CA ARG A 436 -11.12 18.43 2.30
C ARG A 436 -11.98 17.75 3.34
N ASP A 437 -11.37 16.95 4.20
CA ASP A 437 -12.06 16.09 5.18
C ASP A 437 -13.15 15.22 4.56
N ALA A 438 -12.82 14.67 3.38
CA ALA A 438 -13.70 13.86 2.58
C ALA A 438 -12.94 12.63 2.07
N GLU A 439 -13.69 11.57 1.75
CA GLU A 439 -13.09 10.38 1.15
C GLU A 439 -12.44 10.73 -0.20
N PRO A 440 -11.25 10.18 -0.49
CA PRO A 440 -10.61 10.34 -1.78
C PRO A 440 -11.55 10.01 -2.95
N ALA A 441 -11.80 10.97 -3.82
CA ALA A 441 -12.73 10.86 -4.93
C ALA A 441 -12.34 9.74 -5.90
N THR A 442 -11.03 9.53 -6.08
CA THR A 442 -10.47 8.49 -6.95
C THR A 442 -10.14 7.20 -6.23
N ARG A 443 -10.32 7.13 -4.90
CA ARG A 443 -9.89 5.99 -4.07
C ARG A 443 -8.44 5.59 -4.34
N TRP A 444 -7.54 6.58 -4.47
CA TRP A 444 -6.12 6.34 -4.72
C TRP A 444 -5.49 5.46 -3.61
N ASP A 445 -5.98 5.58 -2.39
CA ASP A 445 -5.54 4.85 -1.20
C ASP A 445 -5.97 3.37 -1.19
N ARG A 446 -6.75 2.92 -2.19
CA ARG A 446 -6.93 1.50 -2.52
C ARG A 446 -5.58 0.83 -2.84
N ALA A 447 -4.61 1.57 -3.39
CA ALA A 447 -3.26 1.06 -3.64
C ALA A 447 -2.49 0.68 -2.36
N LEU A 448 -2.96 1.16 -1.20
CA LEU A 448 -2.41 0.88 0.12
C LEU A 448 -3.31 -0.05 0.95
N LEU A 449 -4.44 -0.53 0.38
CA LEU A 449 -5.46 -1.32 1.07
C LEU A 449 -6.00 -0.68 2.37
N LEU A 450 -6.08 0.65 2.40
CA LEU A 450 -6.66 1.39 3.54
C LEU A 450 -8.19 1.52 3.46
N ALA A 451 -8.72 1.15 2.30
CA ALA A 451 -10.11 0.91 1.88
C ALA A 451 -10.87 2.06 1.23
#